data_AF-A0ABD2H588-F1
#
_entry.id   AF-A0ABD2H588-F1
#
_cell.length_a   1.000
_cell.length_b   1.000
_cell.length_c   1.000
_cell.angle_alpha   90.00
_cell.angle_beta   90.00
_cell.angle_gamma   90.00
#
_symmetry.space_group_name_H-M   'P 1'
#
loop_
_entity.id
_entity.type
_entity.pdbx_description
1 polymer ?
#
loop_
_entity_poly.entity_id
_entity_poly.type
_entity_poly.pdbx_seq_one_letter_code
_entity_poly.pdbx_strand_id
1 'polypeptide(L)'
;MVWWSHQVGETIGISKEIMGLTILAAGVTLPDVITSVIVAGKGLGDMAVSSSVGSNIFNIRVGLPVPWLLYSSFHGFALAAVSSNGLFCSVVLLFIMLFFFMISIASCKWKLNKMLGFTMFLLYFTFLGLSLMLEYHIIVCPV
;
A
#
# COMPACT_ATOMS: atom_id res chain seq x y z
N MET A 1 9.43 1.69 -15.37
CA MET A 1 9.80 1.63 -13.94
C MET A 1 9.75 0.19 -13.39
N VAL A 2 8.67 -0.57 -13.63
CA VAL A 2 8.54 -1.97 -13.15
C VAL A 2 9.72 -2.88 -13.55
N TRP A 3 10.06 -2.94 -14.84
CA TRP A 3 11.16 -3.79 -15.32
C TRP A 3 12.52 -3.44 -14.70
N TRP A 4 12.84 -2.14 -14.60
CA TRP A 4 14.08 -1.66 -13.97
C TRP A 4 14.16 -2.04 -12.49
N SER A 5 13.05 -1.92 -11.76
CA SER A 5 13.02 -2.32 -10.34
C SER A 5 13.28 -3.82 -10.16
N HIS A 6 12.75 -4.66 -11.05
CA HIS A 6 12.98 -6.11 -11.03
C HIS A 6 14.47 -6.45 -11.25
N GLN A 7 15.09 -5.87 -12.28
CA GLN A 7 16.50 -6.12 -12.60
C GLN A 7 17.44 -5.68 -11.47
N VAL A 8 17.15 -4.54 -10.84
CA VAL A 8 17.91 -4.07 -9.67
C VAL A 8 17.70 -5.01 -8.47
N GLY A 9 16.48 -5.50 -8.25
CA GLY A 9 16.17 -6.47 -7.20
C GLY A 9 16.93 -7.79 -7.34
N GLU A 10 16.96 -8.35 -8.55
CA GLU A 10 17.71 -9.57 -8.85
C GLU A 10 19.21 -9.39 -8.61
N THR A 11 19.76 -8.21 -8.92
CA THR A 11 21.18 -7.92 -8.70
C THR A 11 21.55 -7.83 -7.21
N ILE A 12 20.61 -7.38 -6.37
CA ILE A 12 20.80 -7.19 -4.91
C ILE A 12 20.39 -8.44 -4.12
N GLY A 13 19.75 -9.43 -4.76
CA GLY A 13 19.24 -10.63 -4.10
C GLY A 13 17.94 -10.39 -3.31
N ILE A 14 17.17 -9.37 -3.66
CA ILE A 14 15.88 -9.04 -3.03
C ILE A 14 14.75 -9.59 -3.91
N SER A 15 13.75 -10.23 -3.30
CA SER A 15 12.62 -10.79 -4.05
C SER A 15 11.78 -9.71 -4.75
N LYS A 16 11.20 -10.07 -5.89
CA LYS A 16 10.37 -9.18 -6.72
C LYS A 16 9.16 -8.65 -5.97
N GLU A 17 8.59 -9.42 -5.04
CA GLU A 17 7.45 -9.02 -4.21
C GLU A 17 7.84 -7.88 -3.27
N ILE A 18 8.99 -7.98 -2.59
CA ILE A 18 9.53 -6.95 -1.70
C ILE A 18 9.81 -5.66 -2.47
N MET A 19 10.42 -5.78 -3.65
CA MET A 19 10.71 -4.66 -4.53
C MET A 19 9.43 -3.91 -4.95
N GLY A 20 8.36 -4.66 -5.24
CA GLY A 20 7.04 -4.12 -5.53
C GLY A 20 6.39 -3.42 -4.33
N LEU A 21 6.40 -4.07 -3.16
CA LEU A 21 5.77 -3.59 -1.94
C LEU A 21 6.46 -2.35 -1.34
N THR A 22 7.75 -2.16 -1.60
CA THR A 22 8.54 -1.06 -1.00
C THR A 22 8.90 0.00 -2.03
N ILE A 23 9.84 -0.30 -2.93
CA ILE A 23 10.44 0.69 -3.84
C ILE A 23 9.44 1.17 -4.88
N LEU A 24 8.71 0.23 -5.48
CA LEU A 24 7.72 0.58 -6.49
C LEU A 24 6.56 1.37 -5.88
N ALA A 25 6.04 0.90 -4.73
CA ALA A 25 4.98 1.58 -3.99
C ALA A 25 5.40 2.98 -3.50
N ALA A 26 6.61 3.13 -2.98
CA ALA A 26 7.15 4.42 -2.56
C ALA A 26 7.30 5.38 -3.76
N GLY A 27 7.78 4.89 -4.91
CA GLY A 27 7.97 5.72 -6.10
C GLY A 27 6.67 6.31 -6.65
N VAL A 28 5.57 5.55 -6.61
CA VAL A 28 4.26 6.02 -7.08
C VAL A 28 3.63 7.02 -6.10
N THR A 29 3.83 6.83 -4.79
CA THR A 29 3.21 7.66 -3.75
C THR A 29 4.01 8.91 -3.38
N LEU A 30 5.29 8.98 -3.74
CA LEU A 30 6.16 10.11 -3.45
C LEU A 30 5.61 11.48 -3.91
N PRO A 31 5.13 11.66 -5.17
CA PRO A 31 4.54 12.93 -5.59
C PRO A 31 3.28 13.31 -4.78
N ASP A 32 2.45 12.33 -4.40
CA ASP A 32 1.25 12.56 -3.58
C ASP A 32 1.62 13.03 -2.17
N VAL A 33 2.69 12.47 -1.61
CA VAL A 33 3.21 12.91 -0.30
C VAL A 33 3.72 14.34 -0.37
N ILE A 34 4.52 14.68 -1.40
CA ILE A 34 5.07 16.04 -1.58
C ILE A 34 3.92 17.05 -1.68
N THR A 35 2.93 16.79 -2.53
CA THR A 35 1.78 17.68 -2.71
C THR A 35 0.95 17.80 -1.44
N SER A 36 0.70 16.69 -0.73
CA SER A 36 -0.04 16.69 0.53
C SER A 36 0.67 17.46 1.64
N VAL A 37 2.00 17.37 1.73
CA VAL A 37 2.81 18.14 2.69
C VAL A 37 2.76 19.64 2.40
N ILE A 38 2.84 20.04 1.13
CA ILE A 38 2.74 21.45 0.73
C ILE A 38 1.37 22.02 1.08
N VAL A 39 0.30 21.27 0.81
CA VAL A 39 -1.09 21.69 1.10
C VAL A 39 -1.34 21.74 2.61
N ALA A 40 -0.84 20.77 3.37
CA ALA A 40 -0.91 20.78 4.83
C ALA A 40 -0.16 21.98 5.43
N GLY A 41 1.00 22.35 4.87
CA GLY A 41 1.77 23.53 5.28
C GLY A 41 1.04 24.86 5.06
N LYS A 42 0.06 24.90 4.15
CA LYS A 42 -0.82 26.06 3.90
C LYS A 42 -2.03 26.10 4.85
N GLY A 43 -2.10 25.21 5.85
CA GLY A 43 -3.23 25.12 6.78
C GLY A 43 -4.42 24.33 6.23
N LEU A 44 -4.32 23.76 5.03
CA LEU A 44 -5.38 22.98 4.38
C LEU A 44 -5.24 21.48 4.68
N GLY A 45 -5.15 21.14 5.98
CA GLY A 45 -4.94 19.75 6.42
C GLY A 45 -6.03 18.78 5.95
N ASP A 46 -7.29 19.21 5.94
CA ASP A 46 -8.42 18.39 5.50
C ASP A 46 -8.33 18.04 4.00
N MET A 47 -7.78 18.95 3.19
CA MET A 47 -7.52 18.71 1.77
C MET A 47 -6.39 17.71 1.57
N ALA A 48 -5.33 17.77 2.39
CA ALA A 48 -4.24 16.81 2.34
C ALA A 48 -4.71 15.39 2.70
N VAL A 49 -5.54 15.25 3.74
CA VAL A 49 -6.09 13.96 4.16
C VAL A 49 -7.06 13.40 3.12
N SER A 50 -7.99 14.22 2.61
CA SER A 50 -8.95 13.77 1.59
C SER A 50 -8.28 13.37 0.27
N SER A 51 -7.22 14.08 -0.14
CA SER A 51 -6.40 13.71 -1.31
C SER A 51 -5.74 12.34 -1.11
N SER A 52 -5.09 12.13 0.04
CA SER A 52 -4.41 10.86 0.36
C SER A 52 -5.36 9.66 0.47
N VAL A 53 -6.53 9.83 1.09
CA VAL A 53 -7.55 8.78 1.17
C VAL A 53 -8.17 8.54 -0.21
N GLY A 54 -8.42 9.60 -0.98
CA GLY A 54 -9.01 9.54 -2.32
C GLY A 54 -8.13 8.79 -3.33
N SER A 55 -6.82 9.02 -3.33
CA SER A 55 -5.89 8.35 -4.26
C SER A 55 -5.83 6.83 -4.01
N ASN A 56 -5.81 6.39 -2.74
CA ASN A 56 -5.86 4.97 -2.39
C ASN A 56 -7.17 4.30 -2.84
N ILE A 57 -8.30 4.98 -2.63
CA ILE A 57 -9.60 4.50 -3.07
C ILE A 57 -9.66 4.41 -4.61
N PHE A 58 -9.08 5.38 -5.33
CA PHE A 58 -9.00 5.36 -6.80
C PHE A 58 -8.11 4.21 -7.29
N ASN A 59 -6.96 3.98 -6.66
CA ASN A 59 -6.06 2.88 -7.02
C ASN A 59 -6.74 1.50 -6.86
N ILE A 60 -7.54 1.30 -5.81
CA ILE A 60 -8.26 0.04 -5.61
C ILE A 60 -9.42 -0.11 -6.60
N ARG A 61 -10.21 0.97 -6.84
CA ARG A 61 -11.41 0.89 -7.69
C ARG A 61 -11.12 0.95 -9.19
N VAL A 62 -10.06 1.64 -9.58
CA VAL A 62 -9.73 1.92 -10.99
C VAL A 62 -8.34 1.36 -11.34
N GLY A 63 -7.34 1.60 -10.49
CA GLY A 63 -5.96 1.18 -10.75
C GLY A 63 -5.77 -0.33 -10.88
N LEU A 64 -6.43 -1.14 -10.04
CA LEU A 64 -6.37 -2.60 -10.12
C LEU A 64 -7.27 -3.19 -11.23
N PRO A 65 -8.55 -2.81 -11.37
CA PRO A 65 -9.44 -3.48 -12.30
C PRO A 65 -9.20 -3.10 -13.76
N VAL A 66 -8.77 -1.87 -14.05
CA VAL A 66 -8.63 -1.40 -15.44
C VAL A 66 -7.57 -2.19 -16.22
N PRO A 67 -6.33 -2.41 -15.73
CA PRO A 67 -5.35 -3.23 -16.43
C PRO A 67 -5.80 -4.68 -16.57
N TRP A 68 -6.48 -5.23 -15.56
CA TRP A 68 -6.99 -6.60 -15.58
C TRP A 68 -8.11 -6.77 -16.61
N LEU A 69 -9.07 -5.84 -16.66
CA LEU A 69 -10.14 -5.82 -17.66
C LEU A 69 -9.57 -5.65 -19.07
N LEU A 70 -8.59 -4.77 -19.25
CA LEU A 70 -7.93 -4.58 -20.53
C LEU A 70 -7.24 -5.87 -20.99
N TYR A 71 -6.49 -6.52 -20.09
CA TYR A 71 -5.84 -7.80 -20.37
C TYR A 71 -6.84 -8.91 -20.72
N SER A 72 -7.93 -9.02 -19.95
CA SER A 72 -8.99 -10.00 -20.15
C SER A 72 -9.73 -9.79 -21.47
N SER A 73 -9.95 -8.53 -21.87
CA SER A 73 -10.55 -8.16 -23.15
C SER A 73 -9.73 -8.66 -24.35
N PHE A 74 -8.40 -8.51 -24.30
CA PHE A 74 -7.51 -8.98 -25.37
C PHE A 74 -7.30 -10.50 -25.41
N HIS A 75 -7.49 -11.21 -24.30
CA HIS A 75 -7.30 -12.67 -24.20
C HIS A 75 -8.62 -13.46 -24.13
N GLY A 76 -9.72 -12.91 -24.64
CA GLY A 76 -10.98 -13.64 -24.79
C GLY A 76 -11.69 -13.99 -23.48
N PHE A 77 -11.67 -13.07 -22.50
CA PHE A 77 -12.27 -13.26 -21.17
C PHE A 77 -11.74 -14.47 -20.38
N ALA A 78 -10.51 -14.91 -20.65
CA ALA A 78 -9.85 -15.87 -19.78
C ALA A 78 -9.66 -15.26 -18.37
N LEU A 79 -10.14 -15.96 -17.34
CA LEU A 79 -9.91 -15.60 -15.96
C LEU A 79 -8.43 -15.85 -15.64
N ALA A 80 -7.64 -14.78 -15.54
CA ALA A 80 -6.28 -14.88 -15.01
C ALA A 80 -6.37 -15.30 -13.55
N ALA A 81 -6.06 -16.57 -13.26
CA ALA A 81 -6.03 -17.11 -11.91
C ALA A 81 -4.88 -16.46 -11.13
N VAL A 82 -5.21 -15.51 -10.25
CA VAL A 82 -4.27 -14.91 -9.31
C VAL A 82 -4.24 -15.78 -8.07
N SER A 83 -3.41 -16.83 -8.09
CA SER A 83 -3.15 -17.64 -6.90
C SER A 83 -1.67 -17.53 -6.54
N SER A 84 -1.39 -16.91 -5.39
CA SER A 84 -0.07 -16.90 -4.76
C SER A 84 -0.22 -17.37 -3.34
N ASN A 85 0.65 -18.30 -2.94
CA ASN A 85 0.80 -18.71 -1.55
C ASN A 85 1.17 -17.47 -0.73
N GLY A 86 0.24 -16.99 0.11
CA GLY A 86 0.41 -15.78 0.92
C GLY A 86 -0.55 -14.63 0.59
N LEU A 87 -1.28 -14.66 -0.54
CA LEU A 87 -2.23 -13.59 -0.88
C LEU A 87 -3.30 -13.40 0.21
N PHE A 88 -3.85 -14.50 0.72
CA PHE A 88 -4.85 -14.48 1.79
C PHE A 88 -4.31 -13.80 3.05
N CYS A 89 -3.10 -14.16 3.46
CA CYS A 89 -2.39 -13.58 4.59
C CYS A 89 -2.18 -12.07 4.43
N SER A 90 -1.68 -11.64 3.26
CA SER A 90 -1.44 -10.22 2.97
C SER A 90 -2.73 -9.41 2.94
N VAL A 91 -3.83 -9.98 2.44
CA VAL A 91 -5.16 -9.35 2.47
C VAL A 91 -5.66 -9.22 3.90
N VAL A 92 -5.53 -10.27 4.73
CA VAL A 92 -5.91 -10.22 6.15
C VAL A 92 -5.12 -9.17 6.91
N LEU A 93 -3.79 -9.10 6.70
CA LEU A 93 -2.94 -8.07 7.31
C LEU A 93 -3.37 -6.66 6.90
N LEU A 94 -3.71 -6.45 5.62
CA LEU A 94 -4.21 -5.17 5.13
C LEU A 94 -5.51 -4.76 5.84
N PHE A 95 -6.46 -5.68 5.97
CA PHE A 95 -7.72 -5.42 6.69
C PHE A 95 -7.49 -5.08 8.17
N ILE A 96 -6.59 -5.82 8.85
CA ILE A 96 -6.23 -5.54 10.24
C ILE A 96 -5.66 -4.12 10.37
N MET A 97 -4.75 -3.72 9.48
CA MET A 97 -4.17 -2.37 9.54
C MET A 97 -5.18 -1.28 9.22
N LEU A 98 -6.11 -1.51 8.29
CA LEU A 98 -7.18 -0.58 7.97
C LEU A 98 -8.11 -0.40 9.18
N PHE A 99 -8.39 -1.48 9.91
CA PHE A 99 -9.17 -1.42 11.14
C PHE A 99 -8.47 -0.59 12.23
N PHE A 100 -7.18 -0.82 12.48
CA PHE A 100 -6.40 -0.02 13.44
C PHE A 100 -6.28 1.45 13.02
N PHE A 101 -6.11 1.71 11.72
CA PHE A 101 -6.12 3.07 11.16
C PHE A 101 -7.42 3.81 11.47
N MET A 102 -8.57 3.17 11.22
CA MET A 102 -9.88 3.75 11.51
C MET A 102 -10.09 4.00 13.01
N ILE A 103 -9.70 3.06 13.86
CA ILE A 103 -9.76 3.23 15.33
C ILE A 103 -8.92 4.42 15.78
N SER A 104 -7.71 4.55 15.25
CA SER A 104 -6.80 5.64 15.61
C SER A 104 -7.37 7.01 15.23
N ILE A 105 -8.02 7.12 14.06
CA ILE A 105 -8.67 8.37 13.63
C ILE A 105 -9.92 8.66 14.47
N ALA A 106 -10.75 7.65 14.74
CA ALA A 106 -11.94 7.77 15.57
C ALA A 106 -11.59 8.22 17.00
N SER A 107 -10.53 7.64 17.57
CA SER A 107 -10.02 7.98 18.91
C SER A 107 -9.53 9.43 19.00
N CYS A 108 -9.02 9.98 17.89
CA CYS A 108 -8.59 11.38 17.81
C CYS A 108 -9.72 12.36 17.45
N LYS A 109 -11.00 11.95 17.51
CA LYS A 109 -12.17 12.80 17.17
C LYS A 109 -12.03 13.50 15.82
N TRP A 110 -11.43 12.83 14.83
CA TRP A 110 -11.20 13.39 13.50
C TRP A 110 -10.36 14.67 13.47
N LYS A 111 -9.54 14.91 14.51
CA LYS A 111 -8.60 16.03 14.56
C LYS A 111 -7.19 15.55 14.24
N LEU A 112 -6.55 16.23 13.30
CA LEU A 112 -5.15 15.99 12.96
C LEU A 112 -4.25 16.56 14.08
N ASN A 113 -3.72 15.68 14.93
CA ASN A 113 -2.78 16.04 15.98
C ASN A 113 -1.41 15.42 15.71
N LYS A 114 -0.33 16.01 16.24
CA LYS A 114 1.03 15.45 16.13
C LYS A 114 1.10 14.03 16.70
N MET A 115 0.32 13.75 17.76
CA MET A 115 0.22 12.42 18.34
C MET A 115 -0.38 11.40 17.36
N LEU A 116 -1.42 11.78 16.60
CA LEU A 116 -2.01 10.93 15.57
C LEU A 116 -0.99 10.61 14.49
N GLY A 117 -0.23 11.62 14.03
CA GLY A 117 0.85 11.42 13.05
C GLY A 117 1.92 10.44 13.52
N PHE A 118 2.33 10.52 14.78
CA PHE A 118 3.29 9.57 15.37
C PHE A 118 2.71 8.14 15.42
N THR A 119 1.47 7.98 15.86
CA THR A 119 0.78 6.67 15.88
C THR A 119 0.67 6.06 14.48
N MET A 120 0.37 6.88 13.46
CA MET A 120 0.31 6.44 12.06
C MET A 120 1.66 5.96 11.54
N PHE A 121 2.74 6.68 11.87
CA PHE A 121 4.09 6.28 11.49
C PHE A 121 4.45 4.94 12.13
N LEU A 122 4.19 4.77 13.44
CA LEU A 122 4.46 3.52 14.16
C LEU A 122 3.68 2.33 13.56
N LEU A 123 2.40 2.52 13.25
CA LEU A 123 1.60 1.51 12.55
C LEU A 123 2.20 1.16 11.19
N TYR A 124 2.65 2.13 10.41
CA TYR A 124 3.29 1.87 9.11
C TYR A 124 4.57 1.04 9.22
N PHE A 125 5.48 1.37 10.16
CA PHE A 125 6.69 0.56 10.36
C PHE A 125 6.38 -0.86 10.85
N THR A 126 5.37 -0.99 11.72
CA THR A 126 4.91 -2.30 12.19
C THR A 126 4.35 -3.12 11.02
N PHE A 127 3.56 -2.50 10.13
CA PHE A 127 3.05 -3.13 8.92
C PHE A 127 4.18 -3.60 8.00
N LEU A 128 5.13 -2.71 7.73
CA LEU A 128 6.26 -2.98 6.86
C LEU A 128 7.10 -4.14 7.41
N GLY A 129 7.39 -4.13 8.71
CA GLY A 129 8.09 -5.21 9.40
C GLY A 129 7.35 -6.54 9.30
N LEU A 130 6.06 -6.57 9.61
CA LEU A 130 5.24 -7.79 9.51
C LEU A 130 5.16 -8.31 8.07
N SER A 131 4.98 -7.43 7.10
CA SER A 131 4.90 -7.78 5.68
C SER A 131 6.22 -8.35 5.17
N LEU A 132 7.36 -7.76 5.55
CA LEU A 132 8.68 -8.28 5.21
C LEU A 132 8.96 -9.63 5.88
N MET A 133 8.60 -9.79 7.16
CA MET A 133 8.79 -11.06 7.89
C MET A 133 7.96 -12.21 7.29
N LEU A 134 6.78 -11.90 6.73
CA LEU A 134 5.95 -12.86 6.00
C LEU A 134 6.59 -13.26 4.67
N GLU A 135 7.13 -12.30 3.94
CA GLU A 135 7.75 -12.53 2.63
C GLU A 135 9.10 -13.28 2.72
N TYR A 136 9.91 -13.02 3.77
CA TYR A 136 11.14 -13.77 4.03
C TYR A 136 10.90 -15.18 4.61
N HIS A 137 9.66 -15.67 4.62
CA HIS A 137 9.27 -16.98 5.18
C HIS A 137 9.66 -17.20 6.64
N ILE A 138 9.90 -16.13 7.42
CA ILE A 138 10.18 -16.21 8.85
C ILE A 138 8.87 -16.49 9.60
N ILE A 139 7.77 -15.90 9.14
CA ILE A 139 6.42 -16.18 9.61
C ILE A 139 5.74 -17.05 8.56
N VAL A 140 5.48 -18.32 8.89
CA VAL A 140 4.74 -19.22 8.02
C VAL A 140 3.25 -18.90 8.15
N CYS A 141 2.61 -18.58 7.03
CA CYS A 141 1.15 -18.45 6.99
C CYS A 141 0.51 -19.78 7.38
N PRO A 142 -0.40 -19.81 8.37
CA PRO A 142 -1.03 -21.04 8.84
C PRO A 142 -2.16 -21.54 7.92
N VAL A 143 -2.03 -21.35 6.60
CA VAL A 143 -3.05 -21.72 5.59
C VAL A 143 -2.40 -22.26 4.33
#